data_AF-A0A6P6R3E0-F1
#
_entry.id   AF-A0A6P6R3E0-F1
#
_cell.length_a   1.000
_cell.length_b   1.000
_cell.length_c   1.000
_cell.angle_alpha   90.00
_cell.angle_beta   90.00
_cell.angle_gamma   90.00
#
_symmetry.space_group_name_H-M   'P 1'
#
loop_
_entity.id
_entity.type
_entity.pdbx_description
1 polymer ?
#
loop_
_entity_poly.entity_id
_entity_poly.type
_entity_poly.pdbx_seq_one_letter_code
_entity_poly.pdbx_strand_id
1 'polypeptide(L)'
;MATSYVNFVLIYIGVCLSQCKDLRHSSDDDLLLPYSKSHGPSHSHRHVRDCQPVSHGNVTHETWAASKHSNSPVFKSNIFISDITDDSGVHRWASGHITEVHDPLRSVSVLEPGGPGGCRWSHRELVELTAKTRKCLVAQNGGFFDTANGQCLGNVISDGKLVRNSGGIQNAQFGIRKDGTLVFGYLSEDDILDQVNPFVQLISGVVWLLRNGEIYISESIQAECDKTQETGQFQYFVNVISARTAVGHDAEGKLILFHVDGQTGVRGMNLWQVAKFLKEQNVINAINLDGGGSATYILNGSLANYPSDHCKTPEWRCPRPVSTVLCVHEGLCQPEDCSGHGHCVEGRCVCQQDWSSPGCANLTCQTECGEHGICTENGCVCDAGWMGSNCSQVCAAGFYGDDCNQTCACAHGGSCDSVHGRCTCPAGFHGDFCEKECPLGFYGLNCKQPCQCHDMCPCDAVTGSCNTTYQGERNISLHRAGHCLATQMWTEWRQEEKAHAPKPYLSEQNWLVVSAILATLLLASLAGNLIQTCRKCKARGQKADYSYLPLGEINGSMERSRGQGMKSGKVLFQQEDSDSQDSS
;
A
#
# COMPACT_ATOMS: atom_id res chain seq x y z
N MET A 1 8.70 -28.37 44.69
CA MET A 1 8.52 -29.32 43.56
C MET A 1 7.78 -28.71 42.35
N ALA A 2 6.91 -27.70 42.50
CA ALA A 2 6.20 -27.07 41.37
C ALA A 2 7.08 -26.19 40.45
N THR A 3 8.15 -25.57 40.97
CA THR A 3 9.06 -24.71 40.19
C THR A 3 9.99 -25.47 39.23
N SER A 4 10.27 -26.75 39.51
CA SER A 4 11.14 -27.58 38.66
C SER A 4 10.44 -28.06 37.39
N TYR A 5 9.12 -28.31 37.47
CA TYR A 5 8.30 -28.74 36.33
C TYR A 5 8.09 -27.63 35.29
N VAL A 6 7.96 -26.37 35.72
CA VAL A 6 7.79 -25.23 34.81
C VAL A 6 9.05 -24.99 33.98
N ASN A 7 10.23 -25.09 34.60
CA ASN A 7 11.50 -24.96 33.87
C ASN A 7 11.74 -26.12 32.88
N PHE A 8 11.38 -27.35 33.25
CA PHE A 8 11.47 -28.49 32.33
C PHE A 8 10.52 -28.36 31.12
N VAL A 9 9.31 -27.86 31.34
CA VAL A 9 8.35 -27.59 30.26
C VAL A 9 8.82 -26.45 29.37
N LEU A 10 9.40 -25.38 29.91
CA LEU A 10 9.96 -24.28 29.12
C LEU A 10 11.17 -24.72 28.29
N ILE A 11 12.06 -25.54 28.85
CA ILE A 11 13.21 -26.11 28.12
C ILE A 11 12.73 -27.08 27.04
N TYR A 12 11.75 -27.94 27.33
CA TYR A 12 11.19 -28.88 26.36
C TYR A 12 10.43 -28.16 25.22
N ILE A 13 9.72 -27.06 25.54
CA ILE A 13 9.10 -26.18 24.55
C ILE A 13 10.18 -25.48 23.71
N GLY A 14 11.27 -25.02 24.32
CA GLY A 14 12.41 -24.44 23.60
C GLY A 14 13.07 -25.42 22.62
N VAL A 15 13.27 -26.67 23.05
CA VAL A 15 13.85 -27.74 22.21
C VAL A 15 12.89 -28.16 21.09
N CYS A 16 11.59 -28.33 21.37
CA CYS A 16 10.58 -28.64 20.35
C CYS A 16 10.35 -27.49 19.36
N LEU A 17 10.48 -26.23 19.78
CA LEU A 17 10.42 -25.07 18.87
C LEU A 17 11.67 -24.96 17.98
N SER A 18 12.83 -25.42 18.48
CA SER A 18 14.07 -25.44 17.68
C SER A 18 14.08 -26.53 16.61
N GLN A 19 13.51 -27.71 16.89
CA GLN A 19 13.56 -28.87 15.97
C GLN A 19 12.58 -28.80 14.79
N CYS A 20 11.60 -27.89 14.77
CA CYS A 20 10.64 -27.76 13.67
C CYS A 20 11.01 -26.71 12.60
N LYS A 21 12.11 -25.95 12.75
CA LYS A 21 12.45 -24.84 11.85
C LYS A 21 13.57 -25.11 10.82
N ASP A 22 14.28 -26.23 10.93
CA ASP A 22 15.64 -26.30 10.38
C ASP A 22 15.84 -27.07 9.05
N LEU A 23 14.81 -27.64 8.43
CA LEU A 23 15.00 -28.48 7.22
C LEU A 23 15.01 -27.74 5.87
N ARG A 24 14.70 -26.44 5.82
CA ARG A 24 14.57 -25.68 4.55
C ARG A 24 15.42 -24.41 4.47
N HIS A 25 16.41 -24.26 5.35
CA HIS A 25 17.33 -23.13 5.25
C HIS A 25 18.51 -23.47 4.34
N SER A 26 18.76 -22.59 3.39
CA SER A 26 19.96 -22.58 2.55
C SER A 26 21.24 -22.51 3.41
N SER A 27 22.33 -23.10 2.92
CA SER A 27 23.68 -22.94 3.47
C SER A 27 24.42 -21.69 3.00
N ASP A 28 23.84 -20.91 2.07
CA ASP A 28 24.45 -19.73 1.45
C ASP A 28 25.84 -20.02 0.85
N ASP A 29 26.01 -21.17 0.20
CA ASP A 29 27.31 -21.68 -0.25
C ASP A 29 27.67 -21.33 -1.71
N ASP A 30 26.70 -20.98 -2.55
CA ASP A 30 26.95 -20.44 -3.90
C ASP A 30 26.90 -18.91 -3.91
N LEU A 31 27.97 -18.28 -3.42
CA LEU A 31 28.10 -16.82 -3.35
C LEU A 31 28.74 -16.24 -4.62
N LEU A 32 28.08 -15.27 -5.23
CA LEU A 32 28.54 -14.58 -6.42
C LEU A 32 28.61 -13.07 -6.17
N LEU A 33 29.73 -12.61 -5.61
CA LEU A 33 29.88 -11.25 -5.11
C LEU A 33 30.72 -10.37 -6.06
N PRO A 34 30.17 -9.23 -6.54
CA PRO A 34 30.91 -8.32 -7.42
C PRO A 34 32.03 -7.53 -6.73
N TYR A 35 31.92 -7.30 -5.41
CA TYR A 35 32.85 -6.48 -4.62
C TYR A 35 33.35 -7.26 -3.40
N SER A 36 34.58 -7.00 -2.94
CA SER A 36 35.15 -7.60 -1.72
C SER A 36 34.98 -6.74 -0.48
N LYS A 37 34.80 -5.43 -0.66
CA LYS A 37 34.73 -4.46 0.44
C LYS A 37 33.36 -3.79 0.46
N SER A 38 33.28 -2.54 0.02
CA SER A 38 32.03 -1.79 -0.10
C SER A 38 31.33 -2.13 -1.40
N HIS A 39 30.00 -2.20 -1.35
CA HIS A 39 29.20 -2.42 -2.55
C HIS A 39 29.10 -1.15 -3.39
N GLY A 40 29.46 -1.26 -4.67
CA GLY A 40 29.45 -0.18 -5.65
C GLY A 40 30.74 0.65 -5.65
N PRO A 41 30.96 1.43 -6.71
CA PRO A 41 32.14 2.28 -6.82
C PRO A 41 32.06 3.48 -5.87
N SER A 42 33.22 4.04 -5.55
CA SER A 42 33.36 5.22 -4.69
C SER A 42 33.30 6.55 -5.47
N HIS A 43 33.36 6.52 -6.80
CA HIS A 43 33.28 7.73 -7.62
C HIS A 43 31.85 8.25 -7.83
N SER A 44 31.75 9.56 -8.08
CA SER A 44 30.46 10.25 -8.27
C SER A 44 29.81 9.95 -9.63
N HIS A 45 28.50 10.23 -9.74
CA HIS A 45 27.75 10.23 -11.02
C HIS A 45 28.42 11.05 -12.13
N ARG A 46 29.02 12.21 -11.78
CA ARG A 46 29.78 13.04 -12.73
C ARG A 46 30.91 12.26 -13.38
N HIS A 47 31.60 11.40 -12.63
CA HIS A 47 32.67 10.56 -13.16
C HIS A 47 32.15 9.60 -14.22
N VAL A 48 31.01 8.95 -13.97
CA VAL A 48 30.37 8.03 -14.92
C VAL A 48 30.01 8.76 -16.21
N ARG A 49 29.41 9.94 -16.10
CA ARG A 49 29.07 10.78 -17.26
C ARG A 49 30.30 11.21 -18.06
N ASP A 50 31.39 11.58 -17.39
CA ASP A 50 32.58 12.09 -18.07
C ASP A 50 33.43 10.95 -18.70
N CYS A 51 33.25 9.70 -18.23
CA CYS A 51 33.95 8.51 -18.73
C CYS A 51 33.16 7.67 -19.74
N GLN A 52 31.86 7.93 -19.93
CA GLN A 52 31.05 7.16 -20.89
C GLN A 52 31.40 7.50 -22.36
N PRO A 53 31.08 6.63 -23.33
CA PRO A 53 31.30 6.92 -24.74
C PRO A 53 30.61 8.22 -25.20
N VAL A 54 31.32 9.01 -26.01
CA VAL A 54 30.84 10.32 -26.52
C VAL A 54 29.52 10.21 -27.28
N SER A 55 29.22 9.06 -27.87
CA SER A 55 27.95 8.75 -28.55
C SER A 55 26.72 8.93 -27.65
N HIS A 56 26.87 8.84 -26.33
CA HIS A 56 25.78 8.98 -25.36
C HIS A 56 25.68 10.38 -24.75
N GLY A 57 26.57 11.30 -25.13
CA GLY A 57 26.57 12.68 -24.65
C GLY A 57 26.63 12.78 -23.12
N ASN A 58 25.73 13.56 -22.52
CA ASN A 58 25.69 13.82 -21.08
C ASN A 58 24.64 12.99 -20.33
N VAL A 59 23.88 12.14 -21.02
CA VAL A 59 22.80 11.35 -20.42
C VAL A 59 23.34 9.96 -20.10
N THR A 60 23.20 9.54 -18.85
CA THR A 60 23.76 8.28 -18.33
C THR A 60 22.71 7.19 -18.14
N HIS A 61 21.48 7.42 -18.62
CA HIS A 61 20.36 6.50 -18.56
C HIS A 61 19.56 6.56 -19.86
N GLU A 62 18.80 5.52 -20.16
CA GLU A 62 17.82 5.49 -21.25
C GLU A 62 16.41 5.46 -20.68
N THR A 63 15.47 6.03 -21.42
CA THR A 63 14.04 6.03 -21.08
C THR A 63 13.22 5.42 -22.19
N TRP A 64 12.15 4.71 -21.81
CA TRP A 64 11.20 4.12 -22.75
C TRP A 64 9.79 4.20 -22.19
N ALA A 65 8.79 4.40 -23.04
CA ALA A 65 7.39 4.36 -22.60
C ALA A 65 6.99 2.90 -22.33
N ALA A 66 6.45 2.59 -21.14
CA ALA A 66 5.93 1.26 -20.86
C ALA A 66 4.70 0.95 -21.73
N SER A 67 4.56 -0.32 -22.11
CA SER A 67 3.38 -0.84 -22.79
C SER A 67 2.15 -0.76 -21.88
N LYS A 68 0.96 -0.60 -22.47
CA LYS A 68 -0.32 -0.41 -21.75
C LYS A 68 -1.40 -1.37 -22.25
N HIS A 69 -1.02 -2.62 -22.53
CA HIS A 69 -1.94 -3.59 -23.15
C HIS A 69 -2.92 -4.18 -22.12
N SER A 70 -4.00 -3.46 -21.83
CA SER A 70 -5.01 -3.88 -20.84
C SER A 70 -5.80 -5.14 -21.24
N ASN A 71 -5.87 -5.46 -22.54
CA ASN A 71 -6.65 -6.61 -23.05
C ASN A 71 -5.80 -7.87 -23.24
N SER A 72 -4.54 -7.83 -22.83
CA SER A 72 -3.61 -8.95 -22.87
C SER A 72 -3.46 -9.56 -21.46
N PRO A 73 -3.08 -10.84 -21.33
CA PRO A 73 -2.76 -11.39 -20.02
C PRO A 73 -1.66 -10.54 -19.37
N VAL A 74 -1.68 -10.41 -18.04
CA VAL A 74 -0.72 -9.58 -17.28
C VAL A 74 0.73 -9.86 -17.69
N PHE A 75 1.06 -11.15 -17.89
CA PHE A 75 2.37 -11.59 -18.32
C PHE A 75 2.27 -12.84 -19.22
N LYS A 76 3.37 -13.15 -19.91
CA LYS A 76 3.62 -14.43 -20.59
C LYS A 76 4.99 -14.93 -20.16
N SER A 77 5.05 -16.11 -19.56
CA SER A 77 6.28 -16.76 -19.09
C SER A 77 6.63 -17.93 -20.01
N ASN A 78 7.79 -17.88 -20.65
CA ASN A 78 8.30 -18.95 -21.51
C ASN A 78 9.50 -19.63 -20.83
N ILE A 79 9.52 -20.95 -20.84
CA ILE A 79 10.67 -21.75 -20.40
C ILE A 79 11.61 -21.92 -21.61
N PHE A 80 12.91 -21.75 -21.40
CA PHE A 80 13.90 -22.08 -22.41
C PHE A 80 14.89 -23.13 -21.88
N ILE A 81 15.34 -23.99 -22.78
CA ILE A 81 16.48 -24.89 -22.60
C ILE A 81 17.32 -24.71 -23.85
N SER A 82 18.45 -24.02 -23.72
CA SER A 82 19.24 -23.56 -24.86
C SER A 82 20.68 -24.03 -24.72
N ASP A 83 21.28 -24.41 -25.85
CA ASP A 83 22.69 -24.74 -25.94
C ASP A 83 23.50 -23.45 -26.05
N ILE A 84 24.38 -23.22 -25.08
CA ILE A 84 25.25 -22.07 -24.98
C ILE A 84 26.68 -22.52 -25.26
N THR A 85 27.22 -22.07 -26.38
CA THR A 85 28.63 -22.28 -26.74
C THR A 85 29.49 -21.20 -26.09
N ASP A 86 30.53 -21.60 -25.36
CA ASP A 86 31.54 -20.66 -24.85
C ASP A 86 32.62 -20.32 -25.89
N ASP A 87 33.48 -19.35 -25.58
CA ASP A 87 34.57 -18.92 -26.48
C ASP A 87 35.59 -20.04 -26.78
N SER A 88 35.63 -21.11 -25.96
CA SER A 88 36.46 -22.29 -26.18
C SER A 88 35.79 -23.34 -27.07
N GLY A 89 34.56 -23.10 -27.52
CA GLY A 89 33.76 -24.02 -28.33
C GLY A 89 33.07 -25.13 -27.54
N VAL A 90 33.06 -25.06 -26.20
CA VAL A 90 32.37 -26.04 -25.34
C VAL A 90 30.90 -25.68 -25.25
N HIS A 91 30.07 -26.66 -25.58
CA HIS A 91 28.61 -26.59 -25.54
C HIS A 91 28.09 -26.91 -24.14
N ARG A 92 27.18 -26.09 -23.61
CA ARG A 92 26.53 -26.32 -22.32
C ARG A 92 25.05 -25.97 -22.42
N TRP A 93 24.20 -26.85 -21.94
CA TRP A 93 22.77 -26.57 -21.81
C TRP A 93 22.50 -25.65 -20.61
N ALA A 94 21.77 -24.57 -20.85
CA ALA A 94 21.25 -23.67 -19.82
C ALA A 94 19.72 -23.69 -19.85
N SER A 95 19.10 -23.79 -18.67
CA SER A 95 17.65 -23.76 -18.50
C SER A 95 17.23 -22.51 -17.75
N GLY A 96 16.11 -21.91 -18.15
CA GLY A 96 15.66 -20.68 -17.53
C GLY A 96 14.26 -20.26 -17.97
N HIS A 97 13.92 -19.03 -17.59
CA HIS A 97 12.63 -18.41 -17.88
C HIS A 97 12.87 -17.03 -18.49
N ILE A 98 12.04 -16.69 -19.46
CA ILE A 98 11.86 -15.32 -19.94
C ILE A 98 10.40 -14.94 -19.79
N THR A 99 10.14 -13.83 -19.11
CA THR A 99 8.80 -13.38 -18.77
C THR A 99 8.55 -11.99 -19.31
N GLU A 100 7.59 -11.90 -20.21
CA GLU A 100 7.10 -10.67 -20.83
C GLU A 100 5.94 -10.11 -19.99
N VAL A 101 6.01 -8.85 -19.57
CA VAL A 101 4.97 -8.17 -18.78
C VAL A 101 4.34 -7.06 -19.63
N HIS A 102 3.02 -7.09 -19.78
CA HIS A 102 2.28 -6.30 -20.78
C HIS A 102 1.81 -4.92 -20.30
N ASP A 103 1.69 -4.70 -18.98
CA ASP A 103 1.33 -3.41 -18.37
C ASP A 103 2.20 -3.11 -17.13
N PRO A 104 3.52 -2.86 -17.33
CA PRO A 104 4.49 -2.81 -16.22
C PRO A 104 4.14 -1.80 -15.13
N LEU A 105 3.59 -0.64 -15.49
CA LEU A 105 3.23 0.41 -14.53
C LEU A 105 2.22 -0.08 -13.48
N ARG A 106 1.31 -0.99 -13.86
CA ARG A 106 0.20 -1.43 -13.00
C ARG A 106 0.43 -2.81 -12.40
N SER A 107 1.30 -3.61 -12.99
CA SER A 107 1.51 -5.01 -12.59
C SER A 107 2.87 -5.28 -11.94
N VAL A 108 3.81 -4.33 -11.92
CA VAL A 108 5.16 -4.56 -11.37
C VAL A 108 5.35 -3.79 -10.07
N SER A 109 5.82 -4.51 -9.05
CA SER A 109 6.19 -3.95 -7.76
C SER A 109 7.57 -4.43 -7.31
N VAL A 110 8.37 -3.51 -6.77
CA VAL A 110 9.57 -3.86 -5.98
C VAL A 110 9.12 -4.06 -4.55
N LEU A 111 9.36 -5.23 -3.97
CA LEU A 111 8.95 -5.56 -2.61
C LEU A 111 10.16 -5.63 -1.68
N GLU A 112 9.98 -5.14 -0.45
CA GLU A 112 10.90 -5.35 0.66
C GLU A 112 10.80 -6.80 1.20
N PRO A 113 11.90 -7.37 1.77
CA PRO A 113 11.90 -8.73 2.30
C PRO A 113 10.85 -8.91 3.39
N GLY A 114 9.92 -9.87 3.20
CA GLY A 114 8.84 -10.17 4.15
C GLY A 114 7.72 -9.11 4.23
N GLY A 115 7.83 -8.00 3.51
CA GLY A 115 6.85 -6.91 3.47
C GLY A 115 7.45 -5.53 3.85
N PRO A 116 6.61 -4.48 3.85
CA PRO A 116 7.05 -3.11 4.08
C PRO A 116 7.83 -2.93 5.40
N GLY A 117 8.98 -2.25 5.33
CA GLY A 117 9.92 -2.07 6.43
C GLY A 117 10.97 -3.18 6.58
N GLY A 118 10.93 -4.24 5.77
CA GLY A 118 11.90 -5.32 5.80
C GLY A 118 13.35 -4.85 5.64
N CYS A 119 13.61 -3.88 4.77
CA CYS A 119 14.96 -3.35 4.56
C CYS A 119 15.49 -2.57 5.77
N ARG A 120 14.60 -1.87 6.49
CA ARG A 120 14.96 -1.12 7.70
C ARG A 120 15.52 -2.02 8.79
N TRP A 121 15.08 -3.28 8.84
CA TRP A 121 15.50 -4.27 9.83
C TRP A 121 16.59 -5.22 9.33
N SER A 122 17.15 -4.98 8.13
CA SER A 122 18.09 -5.91 7.48
C SER A 122 17.53 -7.33 7.41
N HIS A 123 16.23 -7.44 7.17
CA HIS A 123 15.54 -8.73 7.10
C HIS A 123 15.90 -9.45 5.79
N ARG A 124 15.98 -10.78 5.85
CA ARG A 124 16.11 -11.66 4.69
C ARG A 124 14.96 -12.65 4.71
N GLU A 125 14.32 -12.86 3.57
CA GLU A 125 13.18 -13.77 3.46
C GLU A 125 13.18 -14.48 2.10
N LEU A 126 12.56 -15.66 2.04
CA LEU A 126 12.39 -16.37 0.78
C LEU A 126 11.52 -15.57 -0.20
N VAL A 127 11.87 -15.61 -1.49
CA VAL A 127 11.07 -15.00 -2.56
C VAL A 127 9.63 -15.51 -2.53
N GLU A 128 9.43 -16.81 -2.29
CA GLU A 128 8.10 -17.43 -2.18
C GLU A 128 7.23 -16.78 -1.10
N LEU A 129 7.83 -16.51 0.07
CA LEU A 129 7.10 -15.96 1.22
C LEU A 129 6.79 -14.47 1.02
N THR A 130 7.76 -13.70 0.51
CA THR A 130 7.55 -12.29 0.16
C THR A 130 6.52 -12.14 -0.97
N ALA A 131 6.58 -12.99 -2.00
CA ALA A 131 5.66 -12.97 -3.13
C ALA A 131 4.20 -13.24 -2.72
N LYS A 132 3.98 -14.10 -1.72
CA LYS A 132 2.64 -14.39 -1.18
C LYS A 132 1.99 -13.17 -0.53
N THR A 133 2.76 -12.24 0.02
CA THR A 133 2.22 -11.02 0.65
C THR A 133 1.46 -10.14 -0.36
N ARG A 134 1.81 -10.22 -1.64
CA ARG A 134 1.24 -9.43 -2.73
C ARG A 134 0.62 -10.26 -3.84
N LYS A 135 0.40 -11.55 -3.59
CA LYS A 135 -0.19 -12.52 -4.53
C LYS A 135 0.48 -12.43 -5.92
N CYS A 136 1.81 -12.37 -5.94
CA CYS A 136 2.54 -12.28 -7.19
C CYS A 136 2.26 -13.52 -8.06
N LEU A 137 1.91 -13.29 -9.32
CA LEU A 137 1.77 -14.31 -10.34
C LEU A 137 3.16 -14.83 -10.76
N VAL A 138 4.12 -13.91 -10.91
CA VAL A 138 5.54 -14.20 -11.09
C VAL A 138 6.34 -13.39 -10.09
N ALA A 139 7.35 -13.98 -9.48
CA ALA A 139 8.31 -13.23 -8.68
C ALA A 139 9.72 -13.77 -8.87
N GLN A 140 10.71 -12.88 -8.88
CA GLN A 140 12.11 -13.24 -8.85
C GLN A 140 12.85 -12.44 -7.78
N ASN A 141 14.02 -12.92 -7.35
CA ASN A 141 14.86 -12.11 -6.47
C ASN A 141 15.22 -10.78 -7.14
N GLY A 142 15.40 -9.75 -6.32
CA GLY A 142 15.64 -8.38 -6.77
C GLY A 142 17.11 -7.98 -6.68
N GLY A 143 17.34 -6.87 -5.98
CA GLY A 143 18.66 -6.26 -5.84
C GLY A 143 19.57 -6.99 -4.85
N PHE A 144 20.84 -6.59 -4.88
CA PHE A 144 21.87 -7.11 -4.00
C PHE A 144 21.64 -6.73 -2.54
N PHE A 145 22.24 -7.52 -1.66
CA PHE A 145 22.26 -7.28 -0.22
C PHE A 145 23.58 -7.77 0.38
N ASP A 146 23.90 -7.28 1.56
CA ASP A 146 25.03 -7.77 2.32
C ASP A 146 24.67 -9.15 2.90
N THR A 147 25.38 -10.19 2.45
CA THR A 147 25.08 -11.58 2.82
C THR A 147 25.40 -11.88 4.29
N ALA A 148 26.24 -11.08 4.96
CA ALA A 148 26.61 -11.28 6.35
C ALA A 148 25.58 -10.70 7.32
N ASN A 149 25.00 -9.53 7.01
CA ASN A 149 24.08 -8.83 7.93
C ASN A 149 22.65 -8.63 7.39
N GLY A 150 22.39 -8.91 6.11
CA GLY A 150 21.08 -8.79 5.47
C GLY A 150 20.70 -7.36 5.04
N GLN A 151 21.62 -6.40 5.10
CA GLN A 151 21.34 -5.02 4.73
C GLN A 151 21.04 -4.93 3.23
N CYS A 152 19.91 -4.30 2.88
CA CYS A 152 19.59 -3.98 1.48
C CYS A 152 20.64 -3.01 0.91
N LEU A 153 21.00 -3.16 -0.37
CA LEU A 153 21.98 -2.31 -1.05
C LEU A 153 21.33 -1.56 -2.23
N GLY A 154 22.00 -0.50 -2.69
CA GLY A 154 21.49 0.35 -3.76
C GLY A 154 20.27 1.21 -3.39
N ASN A 155 19.65 1.80 -4.41
CA ASN A 155 18.41 2.56 -4.29
C ASN A 155 17.22 1.61 -4.36
N VAL A 156 16.26 1.82 -3.48
CA VAL A 156 15.03 1.03 -3.42
C VAL A 156 13.84 1.97 -3.26
N ILE A 157 12.93 1.94 -4.22
CA ILE A 157 11.60 2.57 -4.14
C ILE A 157 10.56 1.47 -4.34
N SER A 158 9.65 1.34 -3.38
CA SER A 158 8.60 0.32 -3.35
C SER A 158 7.24 1.03 -3.32
N ASP A 159 6.45 0.88 -4.38
CA ASP A 159 5.11 1.48 -4.51
C ASP A 159 5.07 3.00 -4.22
N GLY A 160 6.05 3.73 -4.76
CA GLY A 160 6.21 5.17 -4.59
C GLY A 160 6.82 5.60 -3.26
N LYS A 161 7.17 4.67 -2.36
CA LYS A 161 7.84 4.96 -1.09
C LYS A 161 9.34 4.77 -1.25
N LEU A 162 10.11 5.82 -0.94
CA LEU A 162 11.56 5.73 -0.84
C LEU A 162 11.96 4.88 0.37
N VAL A 163 12.38 3.64 0.11
CA VAL A 163 12.81 2.68 1.14
C VAL A 163 14.28 2.89 1.49
N ARG A 164 15.12 3.08 0.48
CA ARG A 164 16.56 3.27 0.63
C ARG A 164 17.09 4.21 -0.45
N ASN A 165 17.84 5.22 -0.01
CA ASN A 165 18.70 6.03 -0.88
C ASN A 165 20.14 5.56 -0.69
N SER A 166 20.83 5.28 -1.79
CA SER A 166 22.24 4.88 -1.77
C SER A 166 23.21 6.03 -1.50
N GLY A 167 22.76 7.28 -1.60
CA GLY A 167 23.62 8.47 -1.52
C GLY A 167 24.46 8.67 -2.78
N GLY A 168 23.91 8.31 -3.94
CA GLY A 168 24.58 8.51 -5.24
C GLY A 168 25.61 7.45 -5.61
N ILE A 169 25.56 6.24 -5.03
CA ILE A 169 26.41 5.11 -5.44
C ILE A 169 26.03 4.71 -6.87
N GLN A 170 27.04 4.56 -7.73
CA GLN A 170 26.84 4.37 -9.17
C GLN A 170 26.83 2.90 -9.55
N ASN A 171 25.64 2.30 -9.49
CA ASN A 171 25.36 0.98 -10.07
C ASN A 171 24.21 1.06 -11.07
N ALA A 172 24.09 0.04 -11.92
CA ALA A 172 22.99 -0.05 -12.87
C ALA A 172 21.63 -0.06 -12.16
N GLN A 173 20.69 0.77 -12.62
CA GLN A 173 19.37 0.95 -12.04
C GLN A 173 18.28 0.56 -13.03
N PHE A 174 17.17 0.03 -12.51
CA PHE A 174 15.91 -0.09 -13.21
C PHE A 174 14.82 0.58 -12.38
N GLY A 175 14.02 1.44 -13.01
CA GLY A 175 12.87 2.03 -12.35
C GLY A 175 11.71 2.32 -13.30
N ILE A 176 10.54 2.54 -12.70
CA ILE A 176 9.31 2.96 -13.38
C ILE A 176 8.90 4.29 -12.77
N ARG A 177 8.71 5.32 -13.59
CA ARG A 177 8.18 6.63 -13.17
C ARG A 177 6.66 6.63 -13.15
N LYS A 178 6.07 7.60 -12.46
CA LYS A 178 4.62 7.73 -12.24
C LYS A 178 3.80 7.78 -13.54
N ASP A 179 4.36 8.32 -14.62
CA ASP A 179 3.72 8.37 -15.94
C ASP A 179 3.81 7.06 -16.75
N GLY A 180 4.54 6.06 -16.24
CA GLY A 180 4.82 4.81 -16.93
C GLY A 180 6.12 4.80 -17.72
N THR A 181 6.99 5.80 -17.57
CA THR A 181 8.32 5.76 -18.19
C THR A 181 9.20 4.72 -17.50
N LEU A 182 9.69 3.74 -18.26
CA LEU A 182 10.75 2.82 -17.86
C LEU A 182 12.10 3.53 -17.95
N VAL A 183 12.96 3.35 -16.95
CA VAL A 183 14.28 3.97 -16.89
C VAL A 183 15.33 2.91 -16.59
N PHE A 184 16.39 2.87 -17.39
CA PHE A 184 17.53 1.96 -17.23
C PHE A 184 18.85 2.72 -17.31
N GLY A 185 19.80 2.39 -16.42
CA GLY A 185 21.16 2.94 -16.48
C GLY A 185 21.63 3.55 -15.16
N TYR A 186 22.43 4.62 -15.22
CA TYR A 186 23.02 5.27 -14.05
C TYR A 186 22.30 6.57 -13.70
N LEU A 187 21.89 6.68 -12.43
CA LEU A 187 21.13 7.81 -11.91
C LEU A 187 21.93 8.55 -10.84
N SER A 188 21.80 9.87 -10.83
CA SER A 188 22.25 10.70 -9.72
C SER A 188 21.25 10.63 -8.56
N GLU A 189 21.65 11.10 -7.39
CA GLU A 189 20.74 11.24 -6.25
C GLU A 189 19.58 12.20 -6.55
N ASP A 190 19.86 13.30 -7.26
CA ASP A 190 18.85 14.29 -7.66
C ASP A 190 17.82 13.69 -8.62
N ASP A 191 18.23 12.80 -9.55
CA ASP A 191 17.32 12.12 -10.47
C ASP A 191 16.29 11.25 -9.72
N ILE A 192 16.71 10.64 -8.62
CA ILE A 192 15.90 9.72 -7.81
C ILE A 192 14.91 10.51 -6.93
N LEU A 193 15.32 11.70 -6.46
CA LEU A 193 14.53 12.57 -5.59
C LEU A 193 13.61 13.52 -6.36
N ASP A 194 13.51 13.38 -7.68
CA ASP A 194 12.60 14.16 -8.51
C ASP A 194 11.14 14.02 -8.05
N GLN A 195 10.49 15.16 -7.80
CA GLN A 195 9.09 15.24 -7.36
C GLN A 195 8.09 15.49 -8.50
N VAL A 196 8.56 15.88 -9.69
CA VAL A 196 7.69 16.22 -10.82
C VAL A 196 7.11 14.97 -11.46
N ASN A 197 7.97 14.00 -11.78
CA ASN A 197 7.57 12.68 -12.25
C ASN A 197 8.30 11.59 -11.45
N PRO A 198 7.92 11.40 -10.17
CA PRO A 198 8.67 10.57 -9.25
C PRO A 198 8.69 9.11 -9.70
N PHE A 199 9.72 8.39 -9.26
CA PHE A 199 9.75 6.94 -9.37
C PHE A 199 8.67 6.31 -8.49
N VAL A 200 7.93 5.36 -9.06
CA VAL A 200 6.98 4.50 -8.32
C VAL A 200 7.62 3.15 -7.98
N GLN A 201 8.56 2.68 -8.80
CA GLN A 201 9.36 1.49 -8.52
C GLN A 201 10.82 1.81 -8.87
N LEU A 202 11.77 1.40 -8.04
CA LEU A 202 13.20 1.54 -8.31
C LEU A 202 13.98 0.43 -7.61
N ILE A 203 14.92 -0.18 -8.33
CA ILE A 203 15.82 -1.20 -7.80
C ILE A 203 17.20 -1.08 -8.46
N SER A 204 18.25 -1.31 -7.67
CA SER A 204 19.63 -1.38 -8.18
C SER A 204 20.06 -2.81 -8.46
N GLY A 205 20.71 -3.00 -9.60
CA GLY A 205 21.50 -4.17 -9.94
C GLY A 205 23.00 -3.86 -9.92
N VAL A 206 23.78 -4.69 -10.62
CA VAL A 206 25.21 -4.47 -10.89
C VAL A 206 25.47 -4.93 -12.32
N VAL A 207 26.10 -4.09 -13.13
CA VAL A 207 26.29 -4.21 -14.59
C VAL A 207 25.04 -3.89 -15.41
N TRP A 208 25.18 -2.91 -16.31
CA TRP A 208 24.23 -2.61 -17.37
C TRP A 208 24.56 -3.50 -18.60
N LEU A 209 23.71 -4.49 -18.87
CA LEU A 209 23.95 -5.53 -19.87
C LEU A 209 23.78 -5.01 -21.30
N LEU A 210 22.66 -4.34 -21.56
CA LEU A 210 22.28 -3.84 -22.89
C LEU A 210 21.89 -2.37 -22.80
N ARG A 211 22.46 -1.53 -23.66
CA ARG A 211 22.09 -0.13 -23.84
C ARG A 211 21.71 0.11 -25.30
N ASN A 212 20.47 0.50 -25.55
CA ASN A 212 19.93 0.74 -26.91
C ASN A 212 20.19 -0.42 -27.89
N GLY A 213 20.01 -1.65 -27.43
CA GLY A 213 20.18 -2.88 -28.21
C GLY A 213 21.62 -3.38 -28.32
N GLU A 214 22.59 -2.67 -27.75
CA GLU A 214 24.01 -3.04 -27.80
C GLU A 214 24.56 -3.49 -26.45
N ILE A 215 25.51 -4.44 -26.48
CA ILE A 215 26.15 -4.97 -25.26
C ILE A 215 26.99 -3.87 -24.62
N TYR A 216 26.75 -3.59 -23.34
CA TYR A 216 27.32 -2.43 -22.60
C TYR A 216 28.15 -2.84 -21.36
N ILE A 217 28.63 -4.09 -21.35
CA ILE A 217 29.34 -4.67 -20.21
C ILE A 217 30.72 -4.02 -20.02
N SER A 218 31.45 -3.73 -21.10
CA SER A 218 32.78 -3.10 -21.03
C SER A 218 32.72 -1.72 -20.39
N GLU A 219 31.73 -0.93 -20.77
CA GLU A 219 31.46 0.39 -20.22
C GLU A 219 30.97 0.29 -18.78
N SER A 220 30.15 -0.71 -18.46
CA SER A 220 29.70 -0.96 -17.09
C SER A 220 30.85 -1.31 -16.14
N ILE A 221 31.84 -2.07 -16.60
CA ILE A 221 33.05 -2.35 -15.81
C ILE A 221 33.77 -1.04 -15.47
N GLN A 222 33.84 -0.08 -16.41
CA GLN A 222 34.47 1.22 -16.14
C GLN A 222 33.61 2.12 -15.25
N ALA A 223 32.29 2.05 -15.38
CA ALA A 223 31.35 2.86 -14.63
C ALA A 223 31.10 2.36 -13.19
N GLU A 224 31.23 1.06 -12.93
CA GLU A 224 30.84 0.42 -11.66
C GLU A 224 32.03 -0.13 -10.86
N CYS A 225 33.25 -0.09 -11.41
CA CYS A 225 34.46 -0.57 -10.72
C CYS A 225 35.37 0.58 -10.30
N ASP A 226 35.90 0.49 -9.08
CA ASP A 226 36.97 1.38 -8.62
C ASP A 226 38.32 1.02 -9.26
N LYS A 227 39.15 2.02 -9.56
CA LYS A 227 40.50 1.84 -10.16
C LYS A 227 41.51 1.10 -9.27
N THR A 228 41.11 0.56 -8.12
CA THR A 228 42.00 -0.11 -7.14
C THR A 228 41.94 -1.64 -7.26
N GLN A 229 42.39 -2.38 -6.24
CA GLN A 229 42.57 -3.84 -6.21
C GLN A 229 41.29 -4.67 -6.49
N GLU A 230 40.13 -4.06 -6.66
CA GLU A 230 38.83 -4.72 -6.89
C GLU A 230 38.59 -5.15 -8.35
N THR A 231 39.40 -4.65 -9.30
CA THR A 231 39.29 -4.96 -10.73
C THR A 231 39.28 -6.45 -11.04
N GLY A 232 40.09 -7.26 -10.34
CA GLY A 232 40.15 -8.71 -10.56
C GLY A 232 38.87 -9.44 -10.13
N GLN A 233 38.29 -9.06 -9.00
CA GLN A 233 37.06 -9.70 -8.51
C GLN A 233 35.84 -9.29 -9.34
N PHE A 234 35.75 -8.01 -9.70
CA PHE A 234 34.65 -7.54 -10.55
C PHE A 234 34.70 -8.23 -11.93
N GLN A 235 35.91 -8.36 -12.51
CA GLN A 235 36.09 -9.08 -13.77
C GLN A 235 35.74 -10.57 -13.64
N TYR A 236 36.08 -11.22 -12.52
CA TYR A 236 35.65 -12.59 -12.23
C TYR A 236 34.12 -12.69 -12.17
N PHE A 237 33.46 -11.78 -11.45
CA PHE A 237 32.01 -11.72 -11.36
C PHE A 237 31.35 -11.60 -12.73
N VAL A 238 31.91 -10.82 -13.65
CA VAL A 238 31.40 -10.67 -15.03
C VAL A 238 31.59 -11.95 -15.86
N ASN A 239 32.78 -12.55 -15.78
CA ASN A 239 33.21 -13.61 -16.69
C ASN A 239 32.83 -15.03 -16.24
N VAL A 240 32.62 -15.23 -14.93
CA VAL A 240 32.27 -16.55 -14.39
C VAL A 240 30.84 -16.93 -14.76
N ILE A 241 30.65 -18.19 -15.19
CA ILE A 241 29.32 -18.76 -15.36
C ILE A 241 28.67 -18.98 -14.00
N SER A 242 27.39 -18.63 -13.87
CA SER A 242 26.59 -18.90 -12.66
C SER A 242 25.10 -18.82 -12.99
N ALA A 243 24.25 -19.02 -11.99
CA ALA A 243 22.85 -18.61 -12.09
C ALA A 243 22.77 -17.07 -12.14
N ARG A 244 21.88 -16.51 -12.98
CA ARG A 244 21.76 -15.07 -13.19
C ARG A 244 20.29 -14.66 -13.29
N THR A 245 20.00 -13.45 -12.85
CA THR A 245 18.72 -12.80 -13.11
C THR A 245 18.93 -11.42 -13.71
N ALA A 246 17.99 -10.98 -14.54
CA ALA A 246 18.05 -9.67 -15.17
C ALA A 246 16.63 -9.11 -15.35
N VAL A 247 16.57 -7.80 -15.54
CA VAL A 247 15.35 -7.08 -15.92
C VAL A 247 15.68 -6.14 -17.07
N GLY A 248 14.81 -6.08 -18.06
CA GLY A 248 14.96 -5.26 -19.25
C GLY A 248 13.63 -4.90 -19.89
N HIS A 249 13.66 -4.37 -21.10
CA HIS A 249 12.45 -4.12 -21.89
C HIS A 249 12.70 -4.33 -23.39
N ASP A 250 11.62 -4.61 -24.13
CA ASP A 250 11.65 -4.69 -25.59
C ASP A 250 11.31 -3.33 -26.25
N ALA A 251 11.27 -3.32 -27.59
CA ALA A 251 10.95 -2.11 -28.36
C ALA A 251 9.50 -1.63 -28.16
N GLU A 252 8.58 -2.52 -27.78
CA GLU A 252 7.17 -2.21 -27.53
C GLU A 252 6.93 -1.63 -26.13
N GLY A 253 7.96 -1.65 -25.27
CA GLY A 253 7.88 -1.18 -23.90
C GLY A 253 7.34 -2.23 -22.93
N LYS A 254 7.28 -3.50 -23.33
CA LYS A 254 6.99 -4.60 -22.40
C LYS A 254 8.20 -4.83 -21.52
N LEU A 255 7.97 -5.09 -20.24
CA LEU A 255 9.06 -5.42 -19.31
C LEU A 255 9.44 -6.90 -19.46
N ILE A 256 10.73 -7.18 -19.52
CA ILE A 256 11.29 -8.52 -19.68
C ILE A 256 12.00 -8.89 -18.38
N LEU A 257 11.53 -9.95 -17.71
CA LEU A 257 12.24 -10.58 -16.61
C LEU A 257 12.96 -11.81 -17.15
N PHE A 258 14.24 -11.95 -16.81
CA PHE A 258 15.07 -13.07 -17.24
C PHE A 258 15.65 -13.78 -16.02
N HIS A 259 15.61 -15.11 -16.06
CA HIS A 259 16.20 -15.99 -15.06
C HIS A 259 16.88 -17.16 -15.77
N VAL A 260 18.10 -17.50 -15.36
CA VAL A 260 18.79 -18.71 -15.79
C VAL A 260 19.35 -19.45 -14.57
N ASP A 261 19.08 -20.74 -14.50
CA ASP A 261 19.64 -21.61 -13.48
C ASP A 261 21.13 -21.86 -13.72
N GLY A 262 21.88 -22.11 -12.65
CA GLY A 262 23.31 -22.31 -12.72
C GLY A 262 23.93 -22.67 -11.38
N GLN A 263 25.25 -22.63 -11.33
CA GLN A 263 26.04 -22.72 -10.10
C GLN A 263 27.41 -22.14 -10.41
N THR A 264 27.93 -21.26 -9.55
CA THR A 264 29.13 -20.47 -9.85
C THR A 264 30.31 -21.36 -10.22
N GLY A 265 30.89 -21.12 -11.41
CA GLY A 265 32.02 -21.87 -11.95
C GLY A 265 31.69 -23.25 -12.53
N VAL A 266 30.42 -23.68 -12.51
CA VAL A 266 30.01 -25.03 -12.92
C VAL A 266 28.93 -25.02 -14.00
N ARG A 267 27.83 -24.27 -13.80
CA ARG A 267 26.65 -24.25 -14.67
C ARG A 267 26.09 -22.84 -14.82
N GLY A 268 25.28 -22.62 -15.85
CA GLY A 268 24.61 -21.35 -16.12
C GLY A 268 25.36 -20.50 -17.14
N MET A 269 25.26 -19.19 -17.01
CA MET A 269 25.75 -18.23 -18.01
C MET A 269 26.60 -17.15 -17.33
N ASN A 270 27.61 -16.65 -18.04
CA ASN A 270 28.29 -15.41 -17.66
C ASN A 270 27.52 -14.19 -18.21
N LEU A 271 27.92 -12.97 -17.83
CA LEU A 271 27.15 -11.78 -18.22
C LEU A 271 27.19 -11.51 -19.72
N TRP A 272 28.29 -11.86 -20.41
CA TRP A 272 28.40 -11.73 -21.86
C TRP A 272 27.39 -12.60 -22.61
N GLN A 273 27.25 -13.84 -22.16
CA GLN A 273 26.28 -14.79 -22.69
C GLN A 273 24.85 -14.32 -22.40
N VAL A 274 24.57 -13.81 -21.20
CA VAL A 274 23.25 -13.27 -20.85
C VAL A 274 22.91 -12.07 -21.74
N ALA A 275 23.82 -11.10 -21.90
CA ALA A 275 23.58 -9.94 -22.74
C ALA A 275 23.34 -10.33 -24.20
N LYS A 276 24.13 -11.26 -24.75
CA LYS A 276 23.94 -11.79 -26.10
C LYS A 276 22.58 -12.48 -26.25
N PHE A 277 22.20 -13.34 -25.31
CA PHE A 277 20.91 -14.03 -25.33
C PHE A 277 19.74 -13.04 -25.31
N LEU A 278 19.78 -12.05 -24.40
CA LEU A 278 18.75 -11.01 -24.33
C LEU A 278 18.67 -10.16 -25.61
N LYS A 279 19.82 -9.84 -26.21
CA LYS A 279 19.87 -9.14 -27.51
C LYS A 279 19.19 -9.95 -28.61
N GLU A 280 19.41 -11.26 -28.67
CA GLU A 280 18.75 -12.17 -29.61
C GLU A 280 17.24 -12.28 -29.37
N GLN A 281 16.77 -12.02 -28.14
CA GLN A 281 15.35 -11.89 -27.80
C GLN A 281 14.79 -10.47 -28.02
N ASN A 282 15.51 -9.59 -28.73
CA ASN A 282 15.12 -8.20 -29.04
C ASN A 282 14.95 -7.29 -27.81
N VAL A 283 15.66 -7.57 -26.73
CA VAL A 283 15.72 -6.67 -25.56
C VAL A 283 16.57 -5.45 -25.89
N ILE A 284 16.06 -4.26 -25.57
CA ILE A 284 16.69 -2.96 -25.91
C ILE A 284 17.60 -2.50 -24.76
N ASN A 285 17.07 -2.39 -23.55
CA ASN A 285 17.86 -2.11 -22.36
C ASN A 285 17.65 -3.21 -21.32
N ALA A 286 18.72 -3.59 -20.62
CA ALA A 286 18.64 -4.59 -19.55
C ALA A 286 19.76 -4.40 -18.52
N ILE A 287 19.47 -4.61 -17.24
CA ILE A 287 20.46 -4.63 -16.16
C ILE A 287 20.52 -6.01 -15.51
N ASN A 288 21.69 -6.38 -14.98
CA ASN A 288 21.86 -7.61 -14.21
C ASN A 288 21.48 -7.38 -12.73
N LEU A 289 20.66 -8.28 -12.20
CA LEU A 289 20.25 -8.31 -10.79
C LEU A 289 21.08 -9.36 -10.01
N ASP A 290 20.68 -9.69 -8.78
CA ASP A 290 21.41 -10.65 -7.95
C ASP A 290 21.33 -12.09 -8.52
N GLY A 291 22.42 -12.86 -8.35
CA GLY A 291 22.62 -14.16 -8.98
C GLY A 291 23.16 -15.23 -8.01
N GLY A 292 23.81 -16.27 -8.55
CA GLY A 292 24.28 -17.40 -7.74
C GLY A 292 23.14 -18.05 -6.97
N GLY A 293 23.36 -18.36 -5.69
CA GLY A 293 22.33 -18.95 -4.81
C GLY A 293 21.10 -18.07 -4.57
N SER A 294 21.17 -16.76 -4.84
CA SER A 294 20.01 -15.87 -4.74
C SER A 294 19.02 -16.07 -5.90
N ALA A 295 19.48 -16.55 -7.07
CA ALA A 295 18.68 -16.69 -8.28
C ALA A 295 17.46 -17.59 -8.05
N THR A 296 16.29 -16.98 -7.99
CA THR A 296 15.04 -17.66 -7.63
C THR A 296 13.93 -17.19 -8.54
N TYR A 297 13.14 -18.12 -9.07
CA TYR A 297 11.96 -17.85 -9.88
C TYR A 297 10.74 -18.54 -9.29
N ILE A 298 9.72 -17.75 -8.97
CA ILE A 298 8.45 -18.18 -8.41
C ILE A 298 7.36 -17.98 -9.46
N LEU A 299 6.57 -19.02 -9.71
CA LEU A 299 5.42 -18.99 -10.60
C LEU A 299 4.18 -19.42 -9.79
N ASN A 300 3.15 -18.57 -9.77
CA ASN A 300 1.90 -18.76 -9.03
C ASN A 300 2.12 -19.18 -7.56
N GLY A 301 3.04 -18.50 -6.87
CA GLY A 301 3.34 -18.71 -5.46
C GLY A 301 4.13 -19.98 -5.12
N SER A 302 4.68 -20.67 -6.12
CA SER A 302 5.50 -21.89 -5.96
C SER A 302 6.87 -21.73 -6.62
N LEU A 303 7.90 -22.33 -6.02
CA LEU A 303 9.25 -22.37 -6.59
C LEU A 303 9.23 -23.12 -7.93
N ALA A 304 9.73 -22.47 -8.99
CA ALA A 304 9.68 -22.95 -10.36
C ALA A 304 11.06 -22.99 -11.04
N ASN A 305 12.15 -22.87 -10.27
CA ASN A 305 13.51 -23.07 -10.76
C ASN A 305 14.32 -24.03 -9.87
N TYR A 306 15.58 -24.25 -10.22
CA TYR A 306 16.52 -25.05 -9.45
C TYR A 306 17.58 -24.15 -8.77
N PRO A 307 17.38 -23.74 -7.50
CA PRO A 307 18.37 -23.01 -6.73
C PRO A 307 19.71 -23.73 -6.66
N SER A 308 20.78 -22.95 -6.51
CA SER A 308 22.14 -23.48 -6.48
C SER A 308 22.70 -23.66 -5.07
N ASP A 309 22.12 -23.05 -4.05
CA ASP A 309 22.55 -23.34 -2.68
C ASP A 309 22.12 -24.73 -2.24
N HIS A 310 22.94 -25.36 -1.40
CA HIS A 310 22.53 -26.56 -0.69
C HIS A 310 21.61 -26.21 0.48
N CYS A 311 20.77 -27.16 0.87
CA CYS A 311 20.13 -27.13 2.17
C CYS A 311 21.18 -27.48 3.25
N LYS A 312 20.90 -27.18 4.52
CA LYS A 312 21.70 -27.70 5.65
C LYS A 312 21.92 -29.22 5.60
N THR A 313 21.00 -29.96 4.97
CA THR A 313 21.21 -31.33 4.51
C THR A 313 21.78 -31.32 3.08
N PRO A 314 23.06 -31.66 2.88
CA PRO A 314 23.82 -31.32 1.67
C PRO A 314 23.39 -32.06 0.39
N GLU A 315 22.45 -33.00 0.48
CA GLU A 315 21.94 -33.74 -0.68
C GLU A 315 20.93 -32.94 -1.51
N TRP A 316 20.30 -31.92 -0.91
CA TRP A 316 19.20 -31.17 -1.51
C TRP A 316 19.59 -29.72 -1.78
N ARG A 317 18.95 -29.09 -2.76
CA ARG A 317 19.09 -27.66 -3.04
C ARG A 317 17.96 -26.88 -2.39
N CYS A 318 18.27 -25.70 -1.84
CA CYS A 318 17.33 -24.84 -1.13
C CYS A 318 17.38 -23.41 -1.69
N PRO A 319 16.22 -22.72 -1.80
CA PRO A 319 16.21 -21.31 -2.13
C PRO A 319 16.82 -20.47 -1.00
N ARG A 320 17.55 -19.41 -1.37
CA ARG A 320 18.16 -18.48 -0.44
C ARG A 320 17.13 -17.47 0.11
N PRO A 321 17.17 -17.15 1.42
CA PRO A 321 16.53 -15.94 1.94
C PRO A 321 17.24 -14.70 1.38
N VAL A 322 16.53 -13.92 0.56
CA VAL A 322 17.05 -12.74 -0.14
C VAL A 322 16.49 -11.45 0.46
N SER A 323 16.90 -10.31 -0.11
CA SER A 323 16.44 -8.99 0.28
C SER A 323 15.21 -8.58 -0.52
N THR A 324 15.35 -7.74 -1.53
CA THR A 324 14.22 -7.25 -2.32
C THR A 324 13.74 -8.29 -3.33
N VAL A 325 12.48 -8.20 -3.73
CA VAL A 325 11.82 -9.10 -4.68
C VAL A 325 11.17 -8.28 -5.79
N LEU A 326 11.37 -8.69 -7.04
CA LEU A 326 10.64 -8.12 -8.17
C LEU A 326 9.38 -8.96 -8.41
N CYS A 327 8.22 -8.37 -8.17
CA CYS A 327 6.92 -9.01 -8.19
C CYS A 327 6.10 -8.54 -9.39
N VAL A 328 5.54 -9.50 -10.13
CA VAL A 328 4.50 -9.27 -11.13
C VAL A 328 3.18 -9.77 -10.57
N HIS A 329 2.18 -8.91 -10.44
CA HIS A 329 0.87 -9.19 -9.88
C HIS A 329 -0.25 -8.66 -10.79
N GLU A 330 -1.49 -9.05 -10.56
CA GLU A 330 -2.64 -8.44 -11.25
C GLU A 330 -2.70 -6.94 -10.99
N GLY A 331 -3.21 -6.15 -11.95
CA GLY A 331 -3.32 -4.71 -11.81
C GLY A 331 -4.03 -4.33 -10.50
N LEU A 332 -3.40 -3.51 -9.68
CA LEU A 332 -4.00 -3.03 -8.43
C LEU A 332 -4.86 -1.80 -8.70
N CYS A 333 -6.02 -1.74 -8.06
CA CYS A 333 -6.86 -0.55 -8.08
C CYS A 333 -6.26 0.55 -7.22
N GLN A 334 -6.48 1.80 -7.64
CA GLN A 334 -6.17 2.97 -6.84
C GLN A 334 -7.45 3.78 -6.59
N PRO A 335 -7.90 3.89 -5.33
CA PRO A 335 -7.42 3.16 -4.14
C PRO A 335 -7.74 1.66 -4.20
N GLU A 336 -7.07 0.83 -3.38
CA GLU A 336 -7.19 -0.64 -3.41
C GLU A 336 -8.64 -1.12 -3.21
N ASP A 337 -9.40 -0.39 -2.40
CA ASP A 337 -10.80 -0.67 -2.07
C ASP A 337 -11.80 0.08 -2.96
N CYS A 338 -11.33 0.79 -3.99
CA CYS A 338 -12.17 1.66 -4.81
C CYS A 338 -13.04 2.61 -3.97
N SER A 339 -12.44 3.17 -2.92
CA SER A 339 -13.06 4.09 -1.96
C SER A 339 -14.24 3.46 -1.20
N GLY A 340 -14.37 2.14 -1.22
CA GLY A 340 -15.50 1.40 -0.64
C GLY A 340 -16.76 1.39 -1.51
N HIS A 341 -16.73 2.08 -2.66
CA HIS A 341 -17.90 2.31 -3.51
C HIS A 341 -17.74 1.72 -4.92
N GLY A 342 -16.92 0.68 -5.04
CA GLY A 342 -16.68 0.00 -6.30
C GLY A 342 -16.08 -1.38 -6.09
N HIS A 343 -15.93 -2.10 -7.19
CA HIS A 343 -15.21 -3.37 -7.22
C HIS A 343 -14.02 -3.26 -8.16
N CYS A 344 -12.90 -3.84 -7.75
CA CYS A 344 -11.68 -3.82 -8.53
C CYS A 344 -11.74 -4.89 -9.63
N VAL A 345 -11.72 -4.46 -10.90
CA VAL A 345 -11.70 -5.35 -12.07
C VAL A 345 -10.50 -4.96 -12.93
N GLU A 346 -9.53 -5.87 -13.07
CA GLU A 346 -8.30 -5.65 -13.84
C GLU A 346 -7.56 -4.33 -13.47
N GLY A 347 -7.54 -4.03 -12.16
CA GLY A 347 -6.95 -2.83 -11.59
C GLY A 347 -7.69 -1.53 -11.86
N ARG A 348 -8.89 -1.57 -12.43
CA ARG A 348 -9.78 -0.41 -12.56
C ARG A 348 -10.94 -0.55 -11.60
N CYS A 349 -11.29 0.56 -10.97
CA CYS A 349 -12.48 0.61 -10.14
C CYS A 349 -13.71 0.70 -11.03
N VAL A 350 -14.55 -0.33 -10.97
CA VAL A 350 -15.91 -0.29 -11.51
C VAL A 350 -16.81 0.20 -10.39
N CYS A 351 -17.29 1.43 -10.52
CA CYS A 351 -18.07 2.07 -9.48
C CYS A 351 -19.47 1.48 -9.37
N GLN A 352 -19.97 1.42 -8.13
CA GLN A 352 -21.36 1.14 -7.84
C GLN A 352 -22.24 2.28 -8.38
N GLN A 353 -23.54 2.01 -8.50
CA GLN A 353 -24.51 2.99 -8.97
C GLN A 353 -24.43 4.25 -8.08
N ASP A 354 -24.40 5.42 -8.72
CA ASP A 354 -24.24 6.74 -8.09
C ASP A 354 -22.81 7.11 -7.65
N TRP A 355 -21.78 6.34 -8.01
CA TRP A 355 -20.38 6.73 -7.79
C TRP A 355 -19.62 6.89 -9.11
N SER A 356 -18.72 7.86 -9.14
CA SER A 356 -17.87 8.23 -10.27
C SER A 356 -16.45 8.57 -9.81
N SER A 357 -15.61 8.95 -10.77
CA SER A 357 -14.14 9.05 -10.69
C SER A 357 -13.40 7.71 -10.91
N PRO A 358 -12.12 7.73 -11.32
CA PRO A 358 -11.31 6.52 -11.50
C PRO A 358 -11.17 5.64 -10.26
N GLY A 359 -11.40 6.19 -9.07
CA GLY A 359 -11.32 5.48 -7.78
C GLY A 359 -12.67 5.35 -7.06
N CYS A 360 -13.78 5.76 -7.68
CA CYS A 360 -15.12 5.76 -7.07
C CYS A 360 -15.25 6.61 -5.81
N ALA A 361 -14.49 7.70 -5.72
CA ALA A 361 -14.53 8.63 -4.59
C ALA A 361 -15.64 9.69 -4.67
N ASN A 362 -16.20 9.94 -5.87
CA ASN A 362 -17.17 11.02 -6.08
C ASN A 362 -18.58 10.49 -6.22
N LEU A 363 -19.50 10.94 -5.39
CA LEU A 363 -20.93 10.67 -5.56
C LEU A 363 -21.47 11.42 -6.79
N THR A 364 -22.26 10.74 -7.62
CA THR A 364 -22.95 11.24 -8.81
C THR A 364 -24.41 11.42 -8.43
N CYS A 365 -24.82 12.67 -8.23
CA CYS A 365 -26.14 12.99 -7.74
C CYS A 365 -27.18 12.86 -8.84
N GLN A 366 -28.19 12.01 -8.63
CA GLN A 366 -29.34 11.91 -9.54
C GLN A 366 -30.22 13.18 -9.50
N THR A 367 -30.22 13.88 -8.37
CA THR A 367 -30.91 15.17 -8.17
C THR A 367 -29.89 16.26 -7.86
N GLU A 368 -29.88 17.34 -8.65
CA GLU A 368 -29.09 18.54 -8.36
C GLU A 368 -29.66 19.25 -7.14
N CYS A 369 -28.93 19.31 -6.02
CA CYS A 369 -29.39 19.91 -4.76
C CYS A 369 -29.41 21.45 -4.75
N GLY A 370 -29.45 22.08 -5.93
CA GLY A 370 -29.41 23.54 -6.08
C GLY A 370 -28.13 24.18 -5.50
N GLU A 371 -28.19 25.49 -5.23
CA GLU A 371 -27.11 26.24 -4.54
C GLU A 371 -27.21 26.17 -3.00
N HIS A 372 -28.22 25.48 -2.46
CA HIS A 372 -28.58 25.49 -1.04
C HIS A 372 -28.64 24.09 -0.42
N GLY A 373 -27.80 23.17 -0.91
CA GLY A 373 -27.75 21.82 -0.36
C GLY A 373 -26.55 21.01 -0.81
N ILE A 374 -26.23 20.01 0.00
CA ILE A 374 -25.16 19.04 -0.27
C ILE A 374 -25.82 17.69 -0.56
N CYS A 375 -25.38 17.05 -1.63
CA CYS A 375 -25.85 15.74 -2.01
C CYS A 375 -25.16 14.64 -1.18
N THR A 376 -25.97 13.73 -0.65
CA THR A 376 -25.54 12.57 0.14
C THR A 376 -26.17 11.29 -0.40
N GLU A 377 -25.75 10.12 0.09
CA GLU A 377 -26.34 8.81 -0.30
C GLU A 377 -27.86 8.74 -0.08
N ASN A 378 -28.39 9.50 0.88
CA ASN A 378 -29.82 9.52 1.22
C ASN A 378 -30.60 10.64 0.51
N GLY A 379 -29.97 11.36 -0.42
CA GLY A 379 -30.54 12.51 -1.11
C GLY A 379 -29.91 13.84 -0.73
N CYS A 380 -30.58 14.94 -1.04
CA CYS A 380 -30.12 16.29 -0.73
C CYS A 380 -30.34 16.62 0.76
N VAL A 381 -29.28 17.09 1.41
CA VAL A 381 -29.36 17.74 2.71
C VAL A 381 -29.34 19.24 2.47
N CYS A 382 -30.44 19.92 2.81
CA CYS A 382 -30.60 21.34 2.53
C CYS A 382 -30.01 22.22 3.63
N ASP A 383 -29.52 23.39 3.23
CA ASP A 383 -29.11 24.43 4.15
C ASP A 383 -30.32 24.95 4.95
N ALA A 384 -30.08 25.44 6.18
CA ALA A 384 -31.11 26.04 7.00
C ALA A 384 -31.91 27.12 6.26
N GLY A 385 -33.23 27.07 6.35
CA GLY A 385 -34.13 27.98 5.62
C GLY A 385 -34.61 27.46 4.26
N TRP A 386 -34.09 26.31 3.82
CA TRP A 386 -34.46 25.65 2.58
C TRP A 386 -34.95 24.22 2.81
N MET A 387 -35.79 23.73 1.90
CA MET A 387 -36.32 22.38 1.91
C MET A 387 -36.66 21.90 0.50
N GLY A 388 -37.13 20.66 0.41
CA GLY A 388 -37.55 20.00 -0.82
C GLY A 388 -36.47 19.08 -1.37
N SER A 389 -36.85 18.23 -2.33
CA SER A 389 -35.96 17.18 -2.86
C SER A 389 -34.71 17.68 -3.57
N ASN A 390 -34.64 18.98 -3.89
CA ASN A 390 -33.52 19.64 -4.56
C ASN A 390 -33.13 20.97 -3.87
N CYS A 391 -33.57 21.20 -2.62
CA CYS A 391 -33.28 22.41 -1.85
C CYS A 391 -33.60 23.74 -2.54
N SER A 392 -34.61 23.74 -3.42
CA SER A 392 -35.04 24.95 -4.15
C SER A 392 -36.18 25.71 -3.50
N GLN A 393 -36.75 25.18 -2.40
CA GLN A 393 -37.92 25.77 -1.75
C GLN A 393 -37.50 26.43 -0.44
N VAL A 394 -37.85 27.71 -0.27
CA VAL A 394 -37.68 28.40 1.01
C VAL A 394 -38.71 27.86 2.02
N CYS A 395 -38.35 27.82 3.32
CA CYS A 395 -39.28 27.43 4.37
C CYS A 395 -40.62 28.17 4.29
N ALA A 396 -41.71 27.43 4.51
CA ALA A 396 -43.03 28.02 4.65
C ALA A 396 -43.09 28.96 5.86
N ALA A 397 -43.94 29.98 5.78
CA ALA A 397 -44.10 30.95 6.86
C ALA A 397 -44.45 30.24 8.18
N GLY A 398 -43.67 30.52 9.23
CA GLY A 398 -43.81 29.89 10.53
C GLY A 398 -42.91 28.67 10.77
N PHE A 399 -42.04 28.31 9.82
CA PHE A 399 -41.04 27.25 9.98
C PHE A 399 -39.62 27.75 9.71
N TYR A 400 -38.63 27.13 10.34
CA TYR A 400 -37.22 27.50 10.20
C TYR A 400 -36.26 26.32 10.44
N GLY A 401 -34.97 26.58 10.19
CA GLY A 401 -33.87 25.65 10.46
C GLY A 401 -33.64 24.64 9.33
N ASP A 402 -32.82 23.62 9.61
CA ASP A 402 -32.48 22.56 8.66
C ASP A 402 -33.76 21.79 8.26
N ASP A 403 -33.96 21.64 6.95
CA ASP A 403 -35.16 21.06 6.32
C ASP A 403 -36.49 21.66 6.81
N CYS A 404 -36.47 22.88 7.39
CA CYS A 404 -37.64 23.56 7.95
C CYS A 404 -38.38 22.76 9.05
N ASN A 405 -37.66 21.92 9.79
CA ASN A 405 -38.26 21.04 10.81
C ASN A 405 -38.62 21.74 12.12
N GLN A 406 -38.30 23.02 12.28
CA GLN A 406 -38.59 23.76 13.51
C GLN A 406 -39.74 24.75 13.31
N THR A 407 -40.64 24.84 14.28
CA THR A 407 -41.78 25.77 14.25
C THR A 407 -41.43 27.07 14.97
N CYS A 408 -41.70 28.20 14.33
CA CYS A 408 -41.54 29.51 14.91
C CYS A 408 -42.61 29.77 15.99
N ALA A 409 -42.19 30.35 17.11
CA ALA A 409 -43.08 30.67 18.24
C ALA A 409 -43.54 32.13 18.27
N CYS A 410 -43.43 32.87 17.16
CA CYS A 410 -43.75 34.29 17.10
C CYS A 410 -45.24 34.57 17.41
N ALA A 411 -45.49 35.35 18.46
CA ALA A 411 -46.81 35.81 18.86
C ALA A 411 -47.24 37.06 18.08
N HIS A 412 -48.53 37.41 18.19
CA HIS A 412 -49.13 38.63 17.66
C HIS A 412 -48.90 38.90 16.16
N GLY A 413 -48.66 37.85 15.36
CA GLY A 413 -48.43 37.99 13.91
C GLY A 413 -47.00 38.43 13.55
N GLY A 414 -46.01 38.20 14.44
CA GLY A 414 -44.59 38.40 14.12
C GLY A 414 -44.11 37.54 12.95
N SER A 415 -43.27 38.13 12.09
CA SER A 415 -42.67 37.43 10.96
C SER A 415 -41.40 36.72 11.40
N CYS A 416 -41.24 35.46 11.00
CA CYS A 416 -40.12 34.62 11.42
C CYS A 416 -39.04 34.52 10.34
N ASP A 417 -37.78 34.62 10.74
CA ASP A 417 -36.62 34.32 9.88
C ASP A 417 -36.52 32.81 9.60
N SER A 418 -36.49 32.43 8.32
CA SER A 418 -36.50 31.02 7.91
C SER A 418 -35.21 30.27 8.28
N VAL A 419 -34.10 30.96 8.52
CA VAL A 419 -32.81 30.33 8.85
C VAL A 419 -32.70 30.11 10.35
N HIS A 420 -32.90 31.16 11.15
CA HIS A 420 -32.60 31.17 12.59
C HIS A 420 -33.84 31.14 13.49
N GLY A 421 -35.05 31.26 12.93
CA GLY A 421 -36.28 31.26 13.71
C GLY A 421 -36.54 32.56 14.48
N ARG A 422 -35.77 33.61 14.21
CA ARG A 422 -35.86 34.88 14.92
C ARG A 422 -37.13 35.63 14.52
N CYS A 423 -37.88 36.09 15.50
CA CYS A 423 -39.08 36.88 15.26
C CYS A 423 -38.75 38.35 15.01
N THR A 424 -39.38 38.90 13.97
CA THR A 424 -39.51 40.33 13.71
C THR A 424 -40.90 40.75 14.17
N CYS A 425 -40.95 41.50 15.27
CA CYS A 425 -42.19 41.86 15.92
C CYS A 425 -42.90 43.01 15.23
N PRO A 426 -44.24 42.92 15.09
CA PRO A 426 -45.02 44.01 14.53
C PRO A 426 -44.99 45.23 15.45
N ALA A 427 -45.43 46.37 14.93
CA ALA A 427 -45.47 47.60 15.71
C ALA A 427 -46.31 47.43 16.99
N GLY A 428 -45.78 47.91 18.12
CA GLY A 428 -46.42 47.75 19.43
C GLY A 428 -45.91 46.57 20.26
N PHE A 429 -45.10 45.67 19.69
CA PHE A 429 -44.62 44.47 20.37
C PHE A 429 -43.09 44.28 20.28
N HIS A 430 -42.51 43.65 21.30
CA HIS A 430 -41.12 43.23 21.38
C HIS A 430 -40.97 41.94 22.19
N GLY A 431 -39.73 41.49 22.37
CA GLY A 431 -39.39 40.20 22.97
C GLY A 431 -38.85 39.24 21.92
N ASP A 432 -38.29 38.11 22.36
CA ASP A 432 -37.71 37.12 21.45
C ASP A 432 -38.80 36.43 20.60
N PHE A 433 -40.03 36.39 21.12
CA PHE A 433 -41.20 35.81 20.47
C PHE A 433 -42.35 36.81 20.30
N CYS A 434 -42.09 38.12 20.41
CA CYS A 434 -43.11 39.17 20.31
C CYS A 434 -44.24 39.07 21.34
N GLU A 435 -43.93 38.49 22.49
CA GLU A 435 -44.88 38.22 23.56
C GLU A 435 -45.14 39.43 24.46
N LYS A 436 -44.36 40.51 24.34
CA LYS A 436 -44.43 41.70 25.20
C LYS A 436 -44.85 42.93 24.41
N GLU A 437 -45.69 43.77 25.00
CA GLU A 437 -46.01 45.10 24.47
C GLU A 437 -44.83 46.07 24.66
N CYS A 438 -44.73 47.11 23.82
CA CYS A 438 -43.63 48.08 23.92
C CYS A 438 -43.52 48.69 25.32
N PRO A 439 -42.30 48.82 25.85
CA PRO A 439 -42.09 49.55 27.10
C PRO A 439 -42.46 51.02 26.90
N LEU A 440 -42.92 51.66 27.99
CA LEU A 440 -43.29 53.07 27.97
C LEU A 440 -42.13 53.92 27.43
N GLY A 441 -42.43 54.79 26.47
CA GLY A 441 -41.43 55.63 25.80
C GLY A 441 -40.88 55.07 24.49
N PHE A 442 -41.34 53.89 24.03
CA PHE A 442 -40.95 53.31 22.75
C PHE A 442 -42.17 52.85 21.93
N TYR A 443 -42.03 52.88 20.60
CA TYR A 443 -43.08 52.50 19.66
C TYR A 443 -42.50 51.90 18.36
N GLY A 444 -43.39 51.43 17.48
CA GLY A 444 -43.04 50.95 16.14
C GLY A 444 -42.50 49.51 16.12
N LEU A 445 -41.99 49.08 14.96
CA LEU A 445 -41.51 47.70 14.74
C LEU A 445 -40.39 47.32 15.73
N ASN A 446 -40.55 46.19 16.42
CA ASN A 446 -39.66 45.75 17.52
C ASN A 446 -39.45 46.81 18.63
N CYS A 447 -40.35 47.81 18.76
CA CYS A 447 -40.24 48.91 19.73
C CYS A 447 -38.90 49.67 19.68
N LYS A 448 -38.30 49.79 18.48
CA LYS A 448 -36.99 50.45 18.32
C LYS A 448 -37.05 51.97 18.24
N GLN A 449 -38.25 52.55 18.10
CA GLN A 449 -38.40 54.00 17.93
C GLN A 449 -38.75 54.67 19.27
N PRO A 450 -38.02 55.71 19.71
CA PRO A 450 -38.34 56.43 20.93
C PRO A 450 -39.49 57.42 20.71
N CYS A 451 -40.41 57.52 21.67
CA CYS A 451 -41.49 58.52 21.66
C CYS A 451 -40.93 59.94 21.66
N GLN A 452 -41.46 60.82 20.80
CA GLN A 452 -41.07 62.23 20.70
C GLN A 452 -42.18 63.16 21.25
N CYS A 453 -42.63 62.90 22.48
CA CYS A 453 -43.68 63.67 23.14
C CYS A 453 -43.10 64.72 24.09
N HIS A 454 -43.85 65.81 24.33
CA HIS A 454 -43.49 66.82 25.31
C HIS A 454 -43.37 66.19 26.72
N ASP A 455 -42.37 66.64 27.49
CA ASP A 455 -42.07 66.15 28.85
C ASP A 455 -41.77 64.63 28.99
N MET A 456 -41.29 63.97 27.92
CA MET A 456 -40.98 62.53 27.88
C MET A 456 -42.20 61.63 28.22
N CYS A 457 -43.41 62.11 27.94
CA CYS A 457 -44.63 61.34 28.15
C CYS A 457 -44.66 60.06 27.30
N PRO A 458 -45.28 58.96 27.79
CA PRO A 458 -45.55 57.78 26.98
C PRO A 458 -46.39 58.11 25.74
N CYS A 459 -46.13 57.41 24.64
CA CYS A 459 -46.89 57.49 23.39
C CYS A 459 -47.53 56.16 23.05
N ASP A 460 -48.48 56.17 22.10
CA ASP A 460 -49.09 54.95 21.57
C ASP A 460 -48.04 53.98 21.01
N ALA A 461 -48.04 52.74 21.48
CA ALA A 461 -47.01 51.75 21.19
C ALA A 461 -46.94 51.35 19.69
N VAL A 462 -48.04 51.48 18.94
CA VAL A 462 -48.10 51.12 17.52
C VAL A 462 -47.73 52.32 16.63
N THR A 463 -48.32 53.48 16.90
CA THR A 463 -48.30 54.65 16.01
C THR A 463 -47.34 55.75 16.45
N GLY A 464 -46.92 55.76 17.71
CA GLY A 464 -46.09 56.83 18.28
C GLY A 464 -46.85 58.11 18.62
N SER A 465 -48.19 58.10 18.56
CA SER A 465 -49.02 59.29 18.81
C SER A 465 -49.00 59.68 20.29
N CYS A 466 -48.82 60.98 20.55
CA CYS A 466 -48.79 61.55 21.91
C CYS A 466 -50.18 61.93 22.45
N ASN A 467 -51.24 61.77 21.65
CA ASN A 467 -52.60 62.16 22.01
C ASN A 467 -53.38 61.00 22.66
N THR A 468 -52.77 60.37 23.66
CA THR A 468 -53.34 59.23 24.39
C THR A 468 -53.59 59.60 25.84
N THR A 469 -54.85 59.63 26.29
CA THR A 469 -55.21 59.77 27.71
C THR A 469 -54.93 58.45 28.43
N TYR A 470 -53.71 58.26 28.93
CA TYR A 470 -53.40 57.17 29.85
C TYR A 470 -54.15 57.40 31.17
N GLN A 471 -55.04 56.48 31.54
CA GLN A 471 -55.74 56.55 32.83
C GLN A 471 -54.72 56.49 33.98
N GLY A 472 -54.75 57.52 34.82
CA GLY A 472 -53.69 57.90 35.74
C GLY A 472 -53.62 57.06 37.01
N GLU A 473 -52.95 55.90 36.94
CA GLU A 473 -52.57 55.15 38.17
C GLU A 473 -51.11 54.65 38.22
N ARG A 474 -50.22 54.98 37.26
CA ARG A 474 -48.84 54.40 37.26
C ARG A 474 -47.67 55.37 37.34
N ASN A 475 -47.89 56.64 37.68
CA ASN A 475 -46.79 57.63 37.76
C ASN A 475 -45.97 57.61 39.07
N ILE A 476 -46.28 56.74 40.05
CA ILE A 476 -45.48 56.62 41.30
C ILE A 476 -44.57 55.37 41.30
N SER A 477 -44.79 54.41 40.40
CA SER A 477 -44.08 53.12 40.40
C SER A 477 -42.79 53.11 39.56
N LEU A 478 -42.64 54.03 38.60
CA LEU A 478 -41.55 54.00 37.61
C LEU A 478 -40.16 54.40 38.19
N HIS A 479 -40.11 55.35 39.13
CA HIS A 479 -38.83 55.78 39.71
C HIS A 479 -38.30 54.85 40.83
N ARG A 480 -39.16 53.98 41.39
CA ARG A 480 -38.79 53.08 42.51
C ARG A 480 -38.34 51.70 42.05
N ALA A 481 -38.82 51.22 40.91
CA ALA A 481 -38.47 49.90 40.36
C ALA A 481 -37.05 49.88 39.73
N GLY A 482 -36.65 50.96 39.06
CA GLY A 482 -35.34 51.05 38.38
C GLY A 482 -34.14 50.96 39.32
N HIS A 483 -34.28 51.35 40.59
CA HIS A 483 -33.20 51.31 41.57
C HIS A 483 -33.07 49.95 42.30
N CYS A 484 -34.10 49.10 42.22
CA CYS A 484 -34.13 47.79 42.90
C CYS A 484 -33.66 46.65 41.98
N LEU A 485 -33.95 46.74 40.67
CA LEU A 485 -33.59 45.72 39.68
C LEU A 485 -32.09 45.65 39.36
N ALA A 486 -31.37 46.78 39.41
CA ALA A 486 -29.92 46.82 39.19
C ALA A 486 -29.15 46.04 40.28
N THR A 487 -29.67 45.98 41.50
CA THR A 487 -29.08 45.24 42.63
C THR A 487 -29.31 43.73 42.57
N GLN A 488 -30.37 43.26 41.91
CA GLN A 488 -30.73 41.84 41.88
C GLN A 488 -30.00 41.07 40.76
N MET A 489 -29.80 41.70 39.60
CA MET A 489 -29.07 41.09 38.46
C MET A 489 -27.59 40.84 38.75
N TRP A 490 -26.97 41.61 39.66
CA TRP A 490 -25.55 41.49 40.00
C TRP A 490 -25.25 40.30 40.95
N THR A 491 -26.27 39.82 41.68
CA THR A 491 -26.14 38.71 42.63
C THR A 491 -26.42 37.34 42.01
N GLU A 492 -27.31 37.26 41.01
CA GLU A 492 -27.62 36.02 40.29
C GLU A 492 -26.46 35.58 39.38
N TRP A 493 -25.83 36.53 38.67
CA TRP A 493 -24.70 36.25 37.77
C TRP A 493 -23.48 35.61 38.47
N ARG A 494 -23.27 35.89 39.76
CA ARG A 494 -22.11 35.38 40.54
C ARG A 494 -22.34 33.98 41.13
N GLN A 495 -23.58 33.47 41.13
CA GLN A 495 -23.89 32.13 41.64
C GLN A 495 -23.86 31.04 40.55
N GLU A 496 -24.12 31.37 39.29
CA GLU A 496 -24.12 30.39 38.19
C GLU A 496 -22.71 29.87 37.83
N GLU A 497 -21.68 30.72 37.95
CA GLU A 497 -20.28 30.36 37.64
C GLU A 497 -19.67 29.31 38.61
N LYS A 498 -20.21 29.17 39.83
CA LYS A 498 -19.69 28.22 40.84
C LYS A 498 -20.47 26.90 40.89
N ALA A 499 -21.62 26.81 40.22
CA ALA A 499 -22.46 25.61 40.21
C ALA A 499 -22.05 24.59 39.13
N HIS A 500 -21.25 24.98 38.13
CA HIS A 500 -20.94 24.16 36.93
C HIS A 500 -19.49 23.62 36.86
N ALA A 501 -18.78 23.49 37.98
CA ALA A 501 -17.50 22.77 38.01
C ALA A 501 -17.75 21.24 38.13
N PRO A 502 -17.37 20.41 37.14
CA PRO A 502 -17.66 18.97 37.16
C PRO A 502 -16.82 18.24 38.23
N LYS A 503 -17.50 17.45 39.08
CA LYS A 503 -16.86 16.52 40.04
C LYS A 503 -16.83 15.11 39.46
N PRO A 504 -15.70 14.38 39.56
CA PRO A 504 -15.60 13.02 39.02
C PRO A 504 -16.44 12.02 39.84
N TYR A 505 -17.08 11.10 39.12
CA TYR A 505 -18.19 10.27 39.61
C TYR A 505 -17.79 8.94 40.28
N LEU A 506 -16.52 8.70 40.59
CA LEU A 506 -16.06 7.42 41.14
C LEU A 506 -14.94 7.59 42.18
N SER A 507 -15.11 6.92 43.34
CA SER A 507 -14.12 6.81 44.42
C SER A 507 -12.89 6.00 43.98
N GLU A 508 -11.70 6.35 44.47
CA GLU A 508 -10.41 5.69 44.16
C GLU A 508 -10.43 4.16 44.40
N GLN A 509 -11.23 3.69 45.36
CA GLN A 509 -11.39 2.25 45.62
C GLN A 509 -12.05 1.49 44.45
N ASN A 510 -12.97 2.14 43.72
CA ASN A 510 -13.65 1.49 42.60
C ASN A 510 -12.72 1.34 41.39
N TRP A 511 -11.77 2.26 41.20
CA TRP A 511 -10.76 2.18 40.14
C TRP A 511 -9.79 1.03 40.34
N LEU A 512 -9.35 0.77 41.57
CA LEU A 512 -8.44 -0.34 41.85
C LEU A 512 -9.10 -1.71 41.61
N VAL A 513 -10.38 -1.84 41.95
CA VAL A 513 -11.13 -3.08 41.73
C VAL A 513 -11.34 -3.36 40.23
N VAL A 514 -11.74 -2.35 39.46
CA VAL A 514 -11.92 -2.48 38.00
C VAL A 514 -10.60 -2.84 37.32
N SER A 515 -9.50 -2.20 37.73
CA SER A 515 -8.15 -2.47 37.19
C SER A 515 -7.71 -3.92 37.44
N ALA A 516 -7.97 -4.44 38.64
CA ALA A 516 -7.60 -5.82 39.01
C ALA A 516 -8.43 -6.87 38.24
N ILE A 517 -9.72 -6.62 38.02
CA ILE A 517 -10.58 -7.51 37.24
C ILE A 517 -10.16 -7.52 35.77
N LEU A 518 -9.82 -6.36 35.19
CA LEU A 518 -9.35 -6.30 33.81
C LEU A 518 -8.00 -6.99 33.62
N ALA A 519 -7.07 -6.84 34.57
CA ALA A 519 -5.77 -7.52 34.53
C ALA A 519 -5.90 -9.05 34.60
N THR A 520 -6.81 -9.56 35.44
CA THR A 520 -7.05 -11.01 35.55
C THR A 520 -7.71 -11.58 34.29
N LEU A 521 -8.64 -10.86 33.67
CA LEU A 521 -9.25 -11.25 32.39
C LEU A 521 -8.23 -11.26 31.24
N LEU A 522 -7.30 -10.28 31.20
CA LEU A 522 -6.21 -10.24 30.23
C LEU A 522 -5.27 -11.44 30.36
N LEU A 523 -4.91 -11.82 31.58
CA LEU A 523 -4.06 -12.99 31.83
C LEU A 523 -4.76 -14.31 31.44
N ALA A 524 -6.07 -14.43 31.70
CA ALA A 524 -6.86 -15.58 31.27
C ALA A 524 -6.97 -15.67 29.74
N SER A 525 -7.14 -14.53 29.05
CA SER A 525 -7.17 -14.44 27.59
C SER A 525 -5.81 -14.82 26.96
N LEU A 526 -4.70 -14.37 27.56
CA LEU A 526 -3.35 -14.72 27.11
C LEU A 526 -3.11 -16.24 27.21
N ALA A 527 -3.51 -16.85 28.33
CA ALA A 527 -3.40 -18.29 28.53
C ALA A 527 -4.30 -19.07 27.54
N GLY A 528 -5.52 -18.61 27.29
CA GLY A 528 -6.43 -19.19 26.31
C GLY A 528 -5.87 -19.15 24.88
N ASN A 529 -5.35 -17.99 24.46
CA ASN A 529 -4.72 -17.83 23.15
C ASN A 529 -3.50 -18.75 22.99
N LEU A 530 -2.63 -18.84 24.00
CA LEU A 530 -1.47 -19.74 24.01
C LEU A 530 -1.87 -21.21 23.84
N ILE A 531 -2.90 -21.67 24.56
CA ILE A 531 -3.43 -23.04 24.44
C ILE A 531 -4.02 -23.29 23.04
N GLN A 532 -4.70 -22.31 22.45
CA GLN A 532 -5.30 -22.42 21.12
C GLN A 532 -4.24 -22.48 20.01
N THR A 533 -3.15 -21.71 20.11
CA THR A 533 -1.98 -21.85 19.22
C THR A 533 -1.29 -23.20 19.35
N CYS A 534 -1.12 -23.72 20.57
CA CYS A 534 -0.53 -25.05 20.78
C CYS A 534 -1.39 -26.19 20.20
N ARG A 535 -2.72 -26.07 20.26
CA ARG A 535 -3.65 -27.03 19.63
C ARG A 535 -3.62 -26.94 18.10
N LYS A 536 -3.52 -25.74 17.51
CA LYS A 536 -3.34 -25.56 16.06
C LYS A 536 -2.03 -26.19 15.55
N CYS A 537 -0.95 -26.15 16.33
CA CYS A 537 0.31 -26.81 15.98
C CYS A 537 0.20 -28.34 15.92
N LYS A 538 -0.63 -28.97 16.77
CA LYS A 538 -0.88 -30.42 16.73
C LYS A 538 -1.74 -30.85 15.53
N ALA A 539 -2.59 -29.97 15.01
CA ALA A 539 -3.51 -30.28 13.91
C ALA A 539 -2.89 -30.12 12.51
N ARG A 540 -1.76 -29.41 12.36
CA ARG A 540 -1.12 -29.17 11.04
C ARG A 540 -0.16 -30.28 10.60
N GLY A 541 -0.06 -31.37 11.38
CA GLY A 541 0.77 -32.55 11.06
C GLY A 541 0.13 -33.55 10.09
N GLN A 542 -1.00 -33.24 9.45
CA GLN A 542 -1.58 -34.09 8.42
C GLN A 542 -1.19 -33.61 7.01
N LYS A 543 -0.21 -34.34 6.46
CA LYS A 543 0.01 -34.68 5.04
C LYS A 543 -0.33 -33.64 3.97
N ALA A 544 0.71 -33.08 3.36
CA ALA A 544 0.75 -32.87 1.91
C ALA A 544 1.68 -33.96 1.33
N ASP A 545 1.11 -35.05 0.82
CA ASP A 545 1.84 -36.03 0.02
C ASP A 545 2.15 -35.38 -1.33
N TYR A 546 3.43 -35.12 -1.62
CA TYR A 546 3.90 -34.82 -2.98
C TYR A 546 4.57 -36.08 -3.53
N SER A 547 4.06 -36.57 -4.66
CA SER A 547 4.70 -37.61 -5.46
C SER A 547 5.75 -36.97 -6.37
N TYR A 548 7.04 -37.16 -6.09
CA TYR A 548 8.12 -36.81 -7.02
C TYR A 548 8.53 -38.04 -7.83
N LEU A 549 8.60 -37.87 -9.15
CA LEU A 549 9.18 -38.85 -10.07
C LEU A 549 10.72 -38.81 -9.93
N PRO A 550 11.39 -39.95 -9.71
CA PRO A 550 12.85 -40.01 -9.69
C PRO A 550 13.43 -39.69 -11.08
N LEU A 551 14.38 -38.75 -11.15
CA LEU A 551 15.18 -38.42 -12.34
C LEU A 551 16.23 -39.50 -12.62
N GLY A 552 15.77 -40.68 -13.02
CA GLY A 552 16.59 -41.85 -13.36
C GLY A 552 16.78 -42.09 -14.86
N GLU A 553 16.28 -41.23 -15.76
CA GLU A 553 16.33 -41.48 -17.21
C GLU A 553 16.57 -40.18 -18.00
N ILE A 554 17.73 -39.53 -17.83
CA ILE A 554 18.21 -38.50 -18.80
C ILE A 554 19.65 -38.77 -19.28
N ASN A 555 20.38 -39.70 -18.65
CA ASN A 555 21.64 -40.17 -19.22
C ASN A 555 21.38 -41.46 -20.02
N GLY A 556 21.21 -41.30 -21.34
CA GLY A 556 21.25 -42.42 -22.26
C GLY A 556 22.59 -43.15 -22.15
N SER A 557 22.56 -44.35 -21.56
CA SER A 557 23.57 -45.38 -21.77
C SER A 557 22.88 -46.69 -22.15
N MET A 558 23.19 -47.18 -23.36
CA MET A 558 22.93 -48.56 -23.73
C MET A 558 23.77 -49.46 -22.83
N GLU A 559 23.15 -50.45 -22.16
CA GLU A 559 23.64 -51.83 -22.18
C GLU A 559 22.62 -52.86 -21.65
N ARG A 560 22.80 -54.09 -22.12
CA ARG A 560 21.89 -55.26 -22.10
C ARG A 560 21.78 -55.99 -20.75
N SER A 561 20.57 -56.50 -20.50
CA SER A 561 20.21 -57.82 -19.94
C SER A 561 20.75 -58.27 -18.57
N ARG A 562 19.84 -58.45 -17.60
CA ARG A 562 19.47 -59.78 -17.06
C ARG A 562 18.27 -59.70 -16.12
N GLY A 563 17.31 -60.61 -16.28
CA GLY A 563 16.05 -60.62 -15.53
C GLY A 563 16.09 -61.36 -14.19
N GLN A 564 15.02 -61.11 -13.42
CA GLN A 564 14.36 -61.91 -12.36
C GLN A 564 13.36 -60.90 -11.76
N GLY A 565 12.03 -60.97 -11.89
CA GLY A 565 11.15 -62.12 -11.76
C GLY A 565 10.72 -62.27 -10.30
N MET A 566 9.64 -61.60 -9.84
CA MET A 566 8.60 -62.16 -8.94
C MET A 566 7.45 -61.18 -8.60
N LYS A 567 6.24 -61.53 -9.09
CA LYS A 567 4.87 -61.49 -8.49
C LYS A 567 4.18 -60.17 -8.06
N SER A 568 3.12 -59.83 -8.82
CA SER A 568 1.65 -59.88 -8.49
C SER A 568 1.24 -59.62 -7.04
N GLY A 569 0.23 -58.81 -6.68
CA GLY A 569 -0.90 -58.14 -7.33
C GLY A 569 -1.74 -57.54 -6.19
N LYS A 570 -2.45 -56.42 -6.33
CA LYS A 570 -3.87 -56.35 -6.75
C LYS A 570 -4.24 -54.87 -6.76
N VAL A 571 -4.75 -54.40 -7.89
CA VAL A 571 -5.49 -53.15 -8.03
C VAL A 571 -6.97 -53.49 -7.84
N LEU A 572 -7.66 -52.77 -6.97
CA LEU A 572 -9.10 -52.83 -6.80
C LEU A 572 -9.67 -51.52 -7.35
N PHE A 573 -10.12 -51.54 -8.60
CA PHE A 573 -11.05 -50.54 -9.14
C PHE A 573 -12.46 -51.11 -9.02
N GLN A 574 -13.38 -50.31 -8.49
CA GLN A 574 -14.81 -50.55 -8.54
C GLN A 574 -15.39 -49.52 -9.51
N GLN A 575 -16.06 -50.03 -10.54
CA GLN A 575 -16.70 -49.31 -11.62
C GLN A 575 -18.21 -49.33 -11.34
N GLU A 576 -18.85 -48.16 -11.38
CA GLU A 576 -20.29 -48.04 -11.55
C GLU A 576 -20.54 -47.54 -12.97
N ASP A 577 -21.17 -48.39 -13.77
CA ASP A 577 -21.69 -48.09 -15.09
C ASP A 577 -23.03 -47.33 -14.97
N SER A 578 -23.29 -46.42 -15.92
CA SER A 578 -24.65 -46.09 -16.35
C SER A 578 -24.63 -45.69 -17.82
N ASP A 579 -25.37 -46.49 -18.59
CA ASP A 579 -25.60 -46.42 -20.02
C ASP A 579 -26.29 -45.12 -20.48
N SER A 580 -26.01 -44.68 -21.71
CA SER A 580 -27.05 -44.50 -22.73
C SER A 580 -26.51 -44.11 -24.12
N GLN A 581 -26.74 -45.02 -25.06
CA GLN A 581 -27.30 -44.84 -26.42
C GLN A 581 -26.56 -44.00 -27.50
N ASP A 582 -26.04 -44.75 -28.48
CA ASP A 582 -26.33 -44.70 -29.92
C ASP A 582 -26.77 -43.37 -30.56
N SER A 583 -26.07 -42.93 -31.62
CA SER A 583 -26.55 -43.12 -33.00
C SER A 583 -25.47 -42.84 -34.06
N SER A 584 -25.28 -43.85 -34.92
CA SER A 584 -24.95 -43.85 -36.37
C SER A 584 -23.63 -43.24 -36.86
#